data_AF-A0A7C1HL30-F1
#
_entry.id   AF-A0A7C1HL30-F1
#
_cell.length_a   1.000
_cell.length_b   1.000
_cell.length_c   1.000
_cell.angle_alpha   90.00
_cell.angle_beta   90.00
_cell.angle_gamma   90.00
#
_symmetry.space_group_name_H-M   'P 1'
#
loop_
_entity.id
_entity.type
_entity.pdbx_description
1 polymer ?
#
loop_
_entity_poly.entity_id
_entity_poly.type
_entity_poly.pdbx_seq_one_letter_code
_entity_poly.pdbx_strand_id
1 'polypeptide(L)'
;MSSFPEVTRCNPNSLWSTWIHHGPVTIGGKKMSKSAGNSVFVKDLLKDFSPEALRLLLLNRHYRKPLDFSPEKLSSAQTALVRLHRRLHRLGLKAGGEDFKPTEGVRRPSPSAEVFRGRFLDFLAQDINTAAACAFLFDTVKKMESEDASNRKFDPVFFVSSDIRALFGEVFKAGAVLGIINPCPVAFLSKWAPH
;
A
#
# COMPACT_ATOMS: atom_id res chain seq x y z
N MET A 1 -31.87 15.76 17.14
CA MET A 1 -31.26 16.25 18.39
C MET A 1 -30.23 15.25 18.85
N SER A 2 -28.95 15.55 18.67
CA SER A 2 -27.85 14.90 19.40
C SER A 2 -26.87 16.01 19.75
N SER A 3 -27.08 16.58 20.93
CA SER A 3 -26.23 17.58 21.56
C SER A 3 -24.85 16.96 21.81
N PHE A 4 -23.84 17.41 21.07
CA PHE A 4 -22.48 17.34 21.57
C PHE A 4 -22.40 18.28 22.79
N PRO A 5 -21.84 17.86 23.93
CA PRO A 5 -21.64 18.78 25.03
C PRO A 5 -20.68 19.87 24.58
N GLU A 6 -21.14 21.12 24.64
CA GLU A 6 -20.31 22.31 24.43
C GLU A 6 -19.19 22.31 25.49
N VAL A 7 -17.97 22.00 25.07
CA VAL A 7 -16.77 22.40 25.82
C VAL A 7 -16.49 23.84 25.43
N THR A 8 -17.34 24.76 25.89
CA THR A 8 -17.07 26.20 25.87
C THR A 8 -16.30 26.56 27.13
N ARG A 9 -14.96 26.46 27.07
CA ARG A 9 -14.08 27.29 27.89
C ARG A 9 -12.71 27.39 27.23
N CYS A 10 -12.30 28.61 26.91
CA CYS A 10 -10.94 28.96 26.53
C CYS A 10 -9.97 28.47 27.62
N ASN A 11 -9.36 27.31 27.41
CA ASN A 11 -8.23 26.83 28.19
C ASN A 11 -6.96 27.10 27.37
N PRO A 12 -6.00 27.91 27.85
CA PRO A 12 -4.74 28.16 27.13
C PRO A 12 -3.87 26.90 27.00
N ASN A 13 -4.18 25.83 27.76
CA ASN A 13 -3.63 24.49 27.58
C ASN A 13 -4.64 23.64 26.81
N SER A 14 -4.59 23.68 25.48
CA SER A 14 -5.47 22.88 24.63
C SER A 14 -5.31 21.38 24.95
N LEU A 15 -6.43 20.70 25.26
CA LEU A 15 -6.44 19.26 25.54
C LEU A 15 -6.23 18.38 24.28
N TRP A 16 -6.24 19.00 23.10
CA TRP A 16 -6.07 18.35 21.79
C TRP A 16 -5.55 19.37 20.76
N SER A 17 -4.62 18.99 19.90
CA SER A 17 -4.13 19.87 18.82
C SER A 17 -4.69 19.51 17.44
N THR A 18 -5.13 18.26 17.24
CA THR A 18 -5.58 17.74 15.94
C THR A 18 -6.70 16.70 16.10
N TRP A 19 -7.79 16.86 15.35
CA TRP A 19 -8.84 15.85 15.19
C TRP A 19 -8.85 15.32 13.76
N ILE A 20 -9.00 14.01 13.61
CA ILE A 20 -9.01 13.34 12.31
C ILE A 20 -10.36 12.64 12.13
N HIS A 21 -11.08 13.01 11.09
CA HIS A 21 -12.34 12.37 10.69
C HIS A 21 -12.16 11.65 9.35
N HIS A 22 -12.66 10.42 9.26
CA HIS A 22 -12.67 9.64 8.02
C HIS A 22 -13.98 9.86 7.27
N GLY A 23 -13.92 9.76 5.94
CA GLY A 23 -15.08 9.80 5.07
C GLY A 23 -15.95 8.55 5.24
N PRO A 24 -17.26 8.66 5.04
CA PRO A 24 -18.17 7.54 5.21
C PRO A 24 -17.98 6.48 4.12
N VAL A 25 -18.20 5.21 4.48
CA VAL A 25 -18.28 4.11 3.50
C VAL A 25 -19.75 3.91 3.07
N THR A 26 -19.97 3.80 1.76
CA THR A 26 -21.29 3.61 1.12
C THR A 26 -21.31 2.33 0.28
N ILE A 27 -22.49 1.81 -0.02
CA ILE A 27 -22.74 0.78 -1.04
C ILE A 27 -23.82 1.29 -1.97
N GLY A 28 -23.52 1.39 -3.27
CA GLY A 28 -24.45 1.97 -4.25
C GLY A 28 -24.87 3.39 -3.85
N GLY A 29 -23.95 4.17 -3.29
CA GLY A 29 -24.21 5.54 -2.82
C GLY A 29 -24.98 5.67 -1.51
N LYS A 30 -25.49 4.57 -0.92
CA LYS A 30 -26.17 4.59 0.39
C LYS A 30 -25.18 4.32 1.51
N LYS A 31 -25.23 5.11 2.58
CA LYS A 31 -24.40 4.89 3.78
C LYS A 31 -24.59 3.48 4.31
N MET A 32 -23.49 2.81 4.66
CA MET A 32 -23.55 1.51 5.30
C MET A 32 -24.03 1.65 6.75
N SER A 33 -25.08 0.92 7.13
CA SER A 33 -25.50 0.83 8.53
C SER A 33 -26.19 -0.50 8.83
N LYS A 34 -26.15 -0.93 10.10
CA LYS A 34 -26.85 -2.13 10.54
C LYS A 34 -28.36 -1.97 10.41
N SER A 35 -28.87 -0.78 10.70
CA SER A 35 -30.30 -0.45 10.61
C SER A 35 -30.82 -0.38 9.16
N ALA A 36 -29.97 -0.05 8.19
CA ALA A 36 -30.33 -0.03 6.78
C ALA A 36 -30.22 -1.42 6.10
N GLY A 37 -29.79 -2.45 6.84
CA GLY A 37 -29.68 -3.82 6.32
C GLY A 37 -28.60 -4.04 5.26
N ASN A 38 -27.77 -3.03 4.96
CA ASN A 38 -26.77 -3.05 3.89
C ASN A 38 -25.32 -3.16 4.41
N SER A 39 -25.13 -3.73 5.59
CA SER A 39 -23.81 -3.89 6.21
C SER A 39 -23.07 -5.07 5.63
N VAL A 40 -21.78 -4.87 5.30
CA VAL A 40 -20.87 -5.93 4.87
C VAL A 40 -19.86 -6.15 5.98
N PHE A 41 -19.68 -7.41 6.39
CA PHE A 41 -18.70 -7.75 7.42
C PHE A 41 -17.35 -8.09 6.80
N VAL A 42 -16.29 -7.54 7.38
CA VAL A 42 -14.90 -7.82 6.98
C VAL A 42 -14.60 -9.31 7.00
N LYS A 43 -15.07 -10.05 8.02
CA LYS A 43 -14.87 -11.51 8.13
C LYS A 43 -15.41 -12.30 6.93
N ASP A 44 -16.46 -11.81 6.28
CA ASP A 44 -17.06 -12.47 5.13
C ASP A 44 -16.26 -12.15 3.87
N LEU A 45 -15.80 -10.91 3.72
CA LEU A 45 -14.90 -10.52 2.63
C LEU A 45 -13.56 -11.25 2.66
N LEU A 46 -13.01 -11.49 3.86
CA LEU A 46 -11.71 -12.17 4.03
C LEU A 46 -11.73 -13.67 3.68
N LYS A 47 -12.90 -14.24 3.37
CA LYS A 47 -13.01 -15.60 2.81
C LYS A 47 -12.54 -15.65 1.36
N ASP A 48 -12.86 -14.61 0.59
CA ASP A 48 -12.65 -14.57 -0.85
C ASP A 48 -11.52 -13.62 -1.27
N PHE A 49 -11.17 -12.65 -0.43
CA PHE A 49 -10.18 -11.60 -0.72
C PHE A 49 -9.09 -11.52 0.33
N SER A 50 -7.90 -11.10 -0.10
CA SER A 50 -6.78 -10.88 0.80
C SER A 50 -7.02 -9.66 1.72
N PRO A 51 -6.55 -9.70 2.98
CA PRO A 51 -6.54 -8.51 3.85
C PRO A 51 -5.85 -7.31 3.19
N GLU A 52 -4.80 -7.57 2.41
CA GLU A 52 -4.04 -6.57 1.66
C GLU A 52 -4.93 -5.90 0.60
N ALA A 53 -5.81 -6.64 -0.09
CA ALA A 53 -6.73 -6.08 -1.07
C ALA A 53 -7.75 -5.14 -0.44
N LEU A 54 -8.26 -5.49 0.74
CA LEU A 54 -9.13 -4.60 1.49
C LEU A 54 -8.40 -3.33 1.92
N ARG A 55 -7.16 -3.44 2.41
CA ARG A 55 -6.34 -2.27 2.74
C ARG A 55 -6.07 -1.41 1.51
N LEU A 56 -5.69 -2.02 0.38
CA LEU A 56 -5.46 -1.28 -0.85
C LEU A 56 -6.71 -0.53 -1.30
N LEU A 57 -7.89 -1.15 -1.25
CA LEU A 57 -9.15 -0.48 -1.58
C LEU A 57 -9.38 0.76 -0.71
N LEU A 58 -9.14 0.65 0.60
CA LEU A 58 -9.29 1.76 1.55
C LEU A 58 -8.23 2.85 1.33
N LEU A 59 -6.98 2.48 1.07
CA LEU A 59 -5.85 3.39 0.92
C LEU A 59 -5.81 4.10 -0.42
N ASN A 60 -6.41 3.51 -1.46
CA ASN A 60 -6.44 4.05 -2.82
C ASN A 60 -7.42 5.24 -2.97
N ARG A 61 -7.95 5.74 -1.86
CA ARG A 61 -8.71 6.98 -1.79
C ARG A 61 -8.27 7.75 -0.55
N HIS A 62 -8.22 9.08 -0.64
CA HIS A 62 -7.87 9.92 0.50
C HIS A 62 -8.86 9.69 1.65
N TYR A 63 -8.37 9.48 2.88
CA TYR A 63 -9.19 9.03 4.02
C TYR A 63 -10.37 9.97 4.35
N ARG A 64 -10.24 11.27 4.08
CA ARG A 64 -11.30 12.28 4.25
C ARG A 64 -12.44 12.19 3.22
N LYS A 65 -12.24 11.51 2.09
CA LYS A 65 -13.25 11.37 1.05
C LYS A 65 -14.14 10.16 1.37
N PRO A 66 -15.44 10.19 1.03
CA PRO A 66 -16.30 9.01 1.14
C PRO A 66 -15.66 7.80 0.44
N LEU A 67 -16.06 6.56 0.69
CA LEU A 67 -15.66 5.41 -0.13
C LEU A 67 -16.91 4.65 -0.52
N ASP A 68 -17.17 4.57 -1.82
CA ASP A 68 -18.26 3.73 -2.31
C ASP A 68 -17.71 2.33 -2.57
N PHE A 69 -18.05 1.41 -1.68
CA PHE A 69 -17.66 0.00 -1.73
C PHE A 69 -18.48 -0.75 -2.77
N SER A 70 -17.81 -1.59 -3.54
CA SER A 70 -18.44 -2.63 -4.35
C SER A 70 -17.51 -3.84 -4.45
N PRO A 71 -18.04 -5.07 -4.61
CA PRO A 71 -17.22 -6.27 -4.82
C PRO A 71 -16.28 -6.15 -6.02
N GLU A 72 -16.68 -5.46 -7.07
CA GLU A 72 -15.88 -5.26 -8.29
C GLU A 72 -14.64 -4.40 -8.02
N LYS A 73 -14.78 -3.36 -7.18
CA LYS A 73 -13.65 -2.53 -6.75
C LYS A 73 -12.67 -3.32 -5.89
N LEU A 74 -13.18 -4.18 -5.00
CA LEU A 74 -12.34 -5.06 -4.18
C LEU A 74 -11.62 -6.11 -5.05
N SER A 75 -12.31 -6.71 -6.01
CA SER A 75 -11.72 -7.63 -7.00
C SER A 75 -10.65 -6.97 -7.85
N SER A 76 -10.87 -5.71 -8.24
CA SER A 76 -9.87 -4.91 -8.95
C SER A 76 -8.63 -4.66 -8.09
N ALA A 77 -8.80 -4.35 -6.80
CA ALA A 77 -7.70 -4.18 -5.86
C ALA A 77 -6.92 -5.50 -5.66
N GLN A 78 -7.61 -6.63 -5.52
CA GLN A 78 -6.99 -7.97 -5.46
C GLN A 78 -6.16 -8.26 -6.71
N THR A 79 -6.72 -8.01 -7.90
CA THR A 79 -6.03 -8.20 -9.18
C THR A 79 -4.78 -7.32 -9.28
N ALA A 80 -4.87 -6.07 -8.84
CA ALA A 80 -3.74 -5.15 -8.80
C ALA A 80 -2.62 -5.63 -7.87
N LEU A 81 -2.96 -6.16 -6.70
CA LEU A 81 -1.97 -6.74 -5.77
C LEU A 81 -1.31 -8.00 -6.31
N VAL A 82 -2.08 -8.91 -6.93
CA VAL A 82 -1.49 -10.10 -7.58
C VAL A 82 -0.46 -9.68 -8.62
N ARG A 83 -0.75 -8.64 -9.42
CA ARG A 83 0.22 -8.08 -10.38
C ARG A 83 1.44 -7.50 -9.69
N LEU A 84 1.24 -6.70 -8.63
CA LEU A 84 2.33 -6.12 -7.83
C LEU A 84 3.24 -7.22 -7.27
N HIS A 85 2.69 -8.22 -6.59
CA HIS A 85 3.43 -9.32 -6.02
C HIS A 85 4.17 -10.16 -7.08
N ARG A 86 3.57 -10.40 -8.25
CA ARG A 86 4.26 -11.07 -9.37
C ARG A 86 5.48 -10.28 -9.85
N ARG A 87 5.40 -8.94 -9.92
CA ARG A 87 6.54 -8.08 -10.27
C ARG A 87 7.63 -8.15 -9.21
N LEU A 88 7.25 -7.98 -7.95
CA LEU A 88 8.18 -8.04 -6.82
C LEU A 88 8.87 -9.41 -6.73
N HIS A 89 8.15 -10.50 -6.98
CA HIS A 89 8.72 -11.84 -7.03
C HIS A 89 9.78 -11.96 -8.13
N ARG A 90 9.48 -11.52 -9.36
CA ARG A 90 10.46 -11.53 -10.48
C ARG A 90 11.70 -10.70 -10.18
N LEU A 91 11.53 -9.52 -9.58
CA LEU A 91 12.63 -8.65 -9.17
C LEU A 91 13.45 -9.26 -8.03
N GLY A 92 12.78 -9.89 -7.05
CA GLY A 92 13.42 -10.56 -5.90
C GLY A 92 14.29 -11.75 -6.30
N LEU A 93 13.80 -12.60 -7.21
CA LEU A 93 14.57 -13.73 -7.78
C LEU A 93 15.93 -13.28 -8.33
N LYS A 94 16.00 -12.08 -8.90
CA LYS A 94 17.23 -11.49 -9.45
C LYS A 94 18.08 -10.78 -8.39
N ALA A 95 17.48 -10.23 -7.35
CA ALA A 95 18.15 -9.44 -6.32
C ALA A 95 18.81 -10.27 -5.21
N GLY A 96 18.48 -11.56 -5.08
CA GLY A 96 19.14 -12.46 -4.12
C GLY A 96 18.34 -13.70 -3.71
N GLY A 97 17.43 -14.21 -4.56
CA GLY A 97 16.69 -15.46 -4.32
C GLY A 97 15.23 -15.28 -3.86
N GLU A 98 14.48 -16.38 -3.77
CA GLU A 98 13.04 -16.43 -3.46
C GLU A 98 12.66 -15.77 -2.12
N ASP A 99 13.59 -15.77 -1.17
CA ASP A 99 13.43 -15.24 0.18
C ASP A 99 14.17 -13.93 0.42
N PHE A 100 14.38 -13.10 -0.61
CA PHE A 100 15.01 -11.80 -0.42
C PHE A 100 14.28 -10.99 0.66
N LYS A 101 14.93 -10.87 1.83
CA LYS A 101 14.57 -9.93 2.89
C LYS A 101 15.47 -8.70 2.73
N PRO A 102 14.93 -7.48 2.88
CA PRO A 102 15.76 -6.28 2.90
C PRO A 102 16.90 -6.49 3.89
N THR A 103 18.12 -6.51 3.38
CA THR A 103 19.29 -6.70 4.24
C THR A 103 19.47 -5.40 5.02
N GLU A 104 19.33 -5.45 6.34
CA GLU A 104 19.79 -4.32 7.17
C GLU A 104 21.30 -4.18 6.94
N GLY A 105 21.73 -3.03 6.42
CA GLY A 105 23.16 -2.76 6.24
C GLY A 105 23.66 -2.48 4.83
N VAL A 106 22.80 -2.11 3.85
CA VAL A 106 23.34 -1.41 2.66
C VAL A 106 23.88 -0.06 3.12
N ARG A 107 25.18 -0.05 3.40
CA ARG A 107 25.95 1.04 4.01
C ARG A 107 26.35 2.12 3.01
N ARG A 108 25.94 2.00 1.75
CA ARG A 108 26.22 2.97 0.69
C ARG A 108 24.96 3.78 0.37
N PRO A 109 25.07 5.12 0.24
CA PRO A 109 23.98 5.94 -0.26
C PRO A 109 23.53 5.41 -1.62
N SER A 110 22.23 5.19 -1.77
CA SER A 110 21.59 4.89 -3.05
C SER A 110 20.73 6.11 -3.39
N PRO A 111 21.12 6.91 -4.39
CA PRO A 111 20.35 8.09 -4.79
C PRO A 111 18.90 7.74 -5.14
N SER A 112 18.68 6.62 -5.83
CA SER A 112 17.34 6.18 -6.21
C SER A 112 16.49 5.80 -5.00
N ALA A 113 17.08 5.09 -4.01
CA ALA A 113 16.39 4.73 -2.78
C ALA A 113 16.05 5.95 -1.91
N GLU A 114 16.97 6.91 -1.81
CA GLU A 114 16.76 8.15 -1.06
C GLU A 114 15.68 9.03 -1.69
N VAL A 115 15.74 9.22 -3.02
CA VAL A 115 14.70 9.95 -3.77
C VAL A 115 13.34 9.28 -3.61
N PHE A 116 13.26 7.95 -3.72
CA PHE A 116 12.02 7.22 -3.51
C PHE A 116 11.48 7.44 -2.09
N ARG A 117 12.32 7.24 -1.07
CA ARG A 117 11.93 7.42 0.33
C ARG A 117 11.44 8.83 0.61
N GLY A 118 12.18 9.85 0.17
CA GLY A 118 11.79 11.25 0.32
C GLY A 118 10.42 11.54 -0.30
N ARG A 119 10.24 11.16 -1.57
CA ARG A 119 8.96 11.36 -2.27
C ARG A 119 7.80 10.60 -1.63
N PHE A 120 8.02 9.38 -1.18
CA PHE A 120 7.01 8.60 -0.47
C PHE A 120 6.58 9.29 0.83
N LEU A 121 7.53 9.79 1.62
CA LEU A 121 7.26 10.54 2.85
C LEU A 121 6.58 11.88 2.57
N ASP A 122 6.92 12.57 1.48
CA ASP A 122 6.26 13.82 1.07
C ASP A 122 4.75 13.61 0.83
N PHE A 123 4.37 12.50 0.18
CA PHE A 123 2.94 12.17 0.01
C PHE A 123 2.24 11.95 1.35
N LEU A 124 2.89 11.28 2.30
CA LEU A 124 2.32 11.05 3.63
C LEU A 124 2.28 12.33 4.49
N ALA A 125 3.26 13.22 4.34
CA ALA A 125 3.31 14.51 5.01
C ALA A 125 2.18 15.45 4.51
N GLN A 126 1.74 15.29 3.27
CA GLN A 126 0.59 15.98 2.70
C GLN A 126 -0.73 15.32 3.15
N ASP A 127 -1.09 15.50 4.43
CA ASP A 127 -2.35 14.99 5.01
C ASP A 127 -2.56 13.48 4.81
N ILE A 128 -1.52 12.67 5.01
CA ILE A 128 -1.59 11.20 4.92
C ILE A 128 -2.19 10.77 3.57
N ASN A 129 -1.67 11.33 2.47
CA ASN A 129 -2.17 11.03 1.13
C ASN A 129 -1.69 9.65 0.66
N THR A 130 -2.30 8.61 1.23
CA THR A 130 -2.02 7.20 0.93
C THR A 130 -2.35 6.84 -0.51
N ALA A 131 -3.32 7.53 -1.14
CA ALA A 131 -3.67 7.30 -2.53
C ALA A 131 -2.49 7.66 -3.45
N ALA A 132 -1.88 8.82 -3.24
CA ALA A 132 -0.69 9.23 -3.99
C ALA A 132 0.52 8.34 -3.68
N ALA A 133 0.72 7.97 -2.41
CA ALA A 133 1.79 7.07 -1.99
C ALA A 133 1.67 5.67 -2.63
N CYS A 134 0.45 5.11 -2.68
CA CYS A 134 0.16 3.85 -3.37
C CYS A 134 0.45 3.95 -4.87
N ALA A 135 -0.05 4.99 -5.54
CA ALA A 135 0.20 5.19 -6.97
C ALA A 135 1.71 5.27 -7.27
N PHE A 136 2.44 6.06 -6.49
CA PHE A 136 3.89 6.20 -6.61
C PHE A 136 4.65 4.88 -6.39
N LEU A 137 4.24 4.08 -5.41
CA LEU A 137 4.83 2.76 -5.16
C LEU A 137 4.61 1.82 -6.36
N PHE A 138 3.38 1.73 -6.87
CA PHE A 138 3.05 0.87 -8.02
C PHE A 138 3.80 1.28 -9.28
N ASP A 139 3.91 2.59 -9.53
CA ASP A 139 4.65 3.13 -10.67
C ASP A 139 6.15 2.87 -10.55
N THR A 140 6.70 3.00 -9.35
CA THR A 140 8.12 2.70 -9.09
C THR A 140 8.43 1.23 -9.38
N VAL A 141 7.62 0.29 -8.87
CA VAL A 141 7.81 -1.14 -9.15
C VAL A 141 7.68 -1.46 -10.63
N LYS A 142 6.75 -0.78 -11.35
CA LYS A 142 6.61 -0.91 -12.79
C LYS A 142 7.86 -0.41 -13.54
N LYS A 143 8.42 0.73 -13.13
CA LYS A 143 9.65 1.29 -13.73
C LYS A 143 10.85 0.38 -13.50
N MET A 144 11.04 -0.11 -12.29
CA MET A 144 12.09 -1.07 -11.95
C MET A 144 12.02 -2.32 -12.84
N GLU A 145 10.82 -2.88 -13.06
CA GLU A 145 10.63 -4.01 -13.96
C GLU A 145 10.97 -3.68 -15.43
N SER A 146 10.60 -2.49 -15.92
CA SER A 146 10.89 -2.09 -17.29
C SER A 146 12.38 -1.82 -17.53
N GLU A 147 13.07 -1.22 -16.56
CA GLU A 147 14.52 -0.97 -16.61
C GLU A 147 15.31 -2.27 -16.52
N ASP A 148 14.86 -3.21 -15.68
CA ASP A 148 15.42 -4.56 -15.64
C ASP A 148 15.21 -5.31 -16.97
N ALA A 149 14.03 -5.19 -17.60
CA ALA A 149 13.75 -5.82 -18.88
C ALA A 149 14.61 -5.29 -20.02
N SER A 150 14.89 -3.98 -20.06
CA SER A 150 15.76 -3.37 -21.08
C SER A 150 17.25 -3.69 -20.87
N ASN A 151 17.67 -3.91 -19.63
CA ASN A 151 19.06 -4.25 -19.28
C ASN A 151 19.43 -5.73 -19.48
N ARG A 152 18.45 -6.60 -19.81
CA ARG A 152 18.64 -8.05 -20.08
C ARG A 152 19.64 -8.40 -21.19
N LYS A 153 20.18 -7.43 -21.92
CA LYS A 153 21.26 -7.67 -22.90
C LYS A 153 22.62 -7.99 -22.24
N PHE A 154 22.76 -7.78 -20.93
CA PHE A 154 23.96 -8.13 -20.17
C PHE A 154 23.60 -9.07 -18.99
N ASP A 155 24.48 -10.05 -18.77
CA ASP A 155 24.45 -11.22 -17.88
C ASP A 155 23.42 -11.24 -16.71
N PRO A 156 22.49 -12.23 -16.65
CA PRO A 156 21.37 -12.26 -15.70
C PRO A 156 21.71 -12.55 -14.23
N VAL A 157 22.95 -12.91 -13.89
CA VAL A 157 23.29 -13.42 -12.54
C VAL A 157 24.01 -12.39 -11.65
N PHE A 158 24.58 -11.31 -12.22
CA PHE A 158 25.56 -10.50 -11.47
C PHE A 158 25.33 -8.99 -11.38
N PHE A 159 24.35 -8.41 -12.09
CA PHE A 159 24.19 -6.95 -12.11
C PHE A 159 22.76 -6.47 -11.77
N VAL A 160 22.25 -6.86 -10.60
CA VAL A 160 21.38 -5.92 -9.88
C VAL A 160 22.31 -4.91 -9.24
N SER A 161 22.35 -3.68 -9.78
CA SER A 161 23.20 -2.63 -9.20
C SER A 161 22.86 -2.49 -7.71
N SER A 162 23.87 -2.20 -6.87
CA SER A 162 23.64 -1.96 -5.44
C SER A 162 22.53 -0.92 -5.17
N ASP A 163 22.30 -0.04 -6.14
CA ASP A 163 21.23 0.95 -6.17
C ASP A 163 19.83 0.34 -6.32
N ILE A 164 19.62 -0.59 -7.27
CA ILE A 164 18.33 -1.30 -7.44
C ILE A 164 18.00 -2.15 -6.21
N ARG A 165 19.01 -2.81 -5.61
CA ARG A 165 18.81 -3.61 -4.39
C ARG A 165 18.38 -2.73 -3.21
N ALA A 166 18.98 -1.53 -3.08
CA ALA A 166 18.59 -0.58 -2.06
C ALA A 166 17.17 -0.01 -2.30
N LEU A 167 16.84 0.36 -3.53
CA LEU A 167 15.51 0.81 -3.92
C LEU A 167 14.45 -0.25 -3.64
N PHE A 168 14.73 -1.51 -3.98
CA PHE A 168 13.86 -2.64 -3.68
C PHE A 168 13.60 -2.78 -2.18
N GLY A 169 14.64 -2.60 -1.35
CA GLY A 169 14.49 -2.56 0.11
C GLY A 169 13.54 -1.46 0.60
N GLU A 170 13.65 -0.24 0.06
CA GLU A 170 12.75 0.86 0.41
C GLU A 170 11.31 0.63 -0.08
N VAL A 171 11.11 0.00 -1.24
CA VAL A 171 9.78 -0.40 -1.72
C VAL A 171 9.10 -1.37 -0.74
N PHE A 172 9.83 -2.35 -0.19
CA PHE A 172 9.28 -3.26 0.81
C PHE A 172 8.92 -2.53 2.11
N LYS A 173 9.77 -1.61 2.57
CA LYS A 173 9.46 -0.79 3.75
C LYS A 173 8.21 0.06 3.52
N ALA A 174 8.10 0.72 2.38
CA ALA A 174 6.91 1.50 2.01
C ALA A 174 5.65 0.63 1.93
N GLY A 175 5.74 -0.56 1.33
CA GLY A 175 4.66 -1.53 1.28
C GLY A 175 4.24 -2.06 2.65
N ALA A 176 5.19 -2.19 3.58
CA ALA A 176 4.93 -2.56 4.97
C ALA A 176 4.24 -1.43 5.74
N VAL A 177 4.66 -0.17 5.55
CA VAL A 177 3.98 1.03 6.11
C VAL A 177 2.52 1.09 5.65
N LEU A 178 2.26 0.79 4.38
CA LEU A 178 0.91 0.73 3.82
C LEU A 178 0.17 -0.57 4.15
N GLY A 179 0.86 -1.60 4.67
CA GLY A 179 0.27 -2.92 4.95
C GLY A 179 -0.20 -3.70 3.71
N ILE A 180 0.36 -3.41 2.53
CA ILE A 180 -0.01 -4.04 1.26
C ILE A 180 1.08 -4.94 0.66
N ILE A 181 2.26 -4.99 1.28
CA ILE A 181 3.35 -5.94 0.97
C ILE A 181 3.72 -6.69 2.25
N ASN A 182 2.81 -7.55 2.72
CA ASN A 182 3.01 -8.44 3.87
C ASN A 182 2.00 -9.60 3.73
N PRO A 183 2.39 -10.88 3.63
CA PRO A 183 3.72 -11.51 3.77
C PRO A 183 4.61 -11.36 2.52
N CYS A 184 5.73 -12.10 2.44
CA CYS A 184 6.61 -12.09 1.26
C CYS A 184 5.82 -12.43 -0.03
N PRO A 185 6.25 -11.95 -1.21
CA PRO A 185 5.48 -12.14 -2.44
C PRO A 185 5.15 -13.59 -2.78
N VAL A 186 6.05 -14.53 -2.48
CA VAL A 186 5.81 -15.97 -2.70
C VAL A 186 4.63 -16.46 -1.87
N ALA A 187 4.62 -16.16 -0.57
CA ALA A 187 3.54 -16.57 0.35
C ALA A 187 2.19 -15.91 0.01
N PHE A 188 2.21 -14.67 -0.47
CA PHE A 188 0.99 -14.02 -0.95
C PHE A 188 0.44 -14.74 -2.19
N LEU A 189 1.29 -15.00 -3.18
CA LEU A 189 0.89 -15.61 -4.45
C LEU A 189 0.42 -17.06 -4.27
N SER A 190 1.08 -17.86 -3.43
CA SER A 190 0.68 -19.23 -3.18
C SER A 190 -0.74 -19.34 -2.60
N LYS A 191 -1.13 -18.37 -1.76
CA LYS A 191 -2.47 -18.34 -1.16
C LYS A 191 -3.54 -17.72 -2.06
N TRP A 192 -3.22 -16.61 -2.71
CA TRP A 192 -4.23 -15.74 -3.35
C TRP A 192 -4.18 -15.70 -4.88
N ALA A 193 -3.19 -16.37 -5.48
CA ALA A 193 -3.11 -16.58 -6.92
C ALA A 193 -2.33 -17.88 -7.24
N PRO A 194 -2.77 -19.04 -6.68
CA PRO A 194 -2.14 -20.32 -6.97
C PRO A 194 -2.16 -20.60 -8.48
N HIS A 195 -1.09 -21.22 -8.95
CA HIS A 195 -0.95 -21.66 -10.34
C HIS A 195 -1.84 -22.86 -10.65
#